data_AF-A0AAX3K5W8-F1
#
_entry.id   AF-A0AAX3K5W8-F1
#
_cell.length_a   1.000
_cell.length_b   1.000
_cell.length_c   1.000
_cell.angle_alpha   90.00
_cell.angle_beta   90.00
_cell.angle_gamma   90.00
#
_symmetry.space_group_name_H-M   'P 1'
#
loop_
_entity.id
_entity.type
_entity.pdbx_description
1 polymer ?
#
loop_
_entity_poly.entity_id
_entity_poly.type
_entity_poly.pdbx_seq_one_letter_code
_entity_poly.pdbx_strand_id
1 'polypeptide(L)'
;MNRNSFLPADYCYNRTNEGINFEKHSHLFERTDDGYYLVLGEHYPYSGPVYYRRKGETVDNVRGVWNNGIYEEVAEVVDTINQRLNNLFDAVKNDLKEFSVHVSKDNNVVKVQGQELLICGISVDEKVYKIFYETTEWSHKTSYYCDSAKDGTWFYYLETIDECIGEVHRFVMFEAQKANKKLSVKV
;
A
#
# COMPACT_ATOMS: atom_id res chain seq x y z
N MET A 1 16.95 20.14 -4.75
CA MET A 1 16.29 21.34 -4.19
C MET A 1 17.31 22.46 -4.13
N ASN A 2 17.03 23.61 -4.74
CA ASN A 2 17.88 24.79 -4.61
C ASN A 2 17.51 25.48 -3.28
N ARG A 3 18.45 25.62 -2.33
CA ARG A 3 18.16 26.18 -1.00
C ARG A 3 17.72 27.65 -1.03
N ASN A 4 17.88 28.33 -2.16
CA ASN A 4 17.51 29.74 -2.35
C ASN A 4 16.23 29.92 -3.19
N SER A 5 15.52 28.84 -3.55
CA SER A 5 14.26 28.97 -4.30
C SER A 5 13.08 29.19 -3.37
N PHE A 6 12.33 30.26 -3.62
CA PHE A 6 11.04 30.52 -2.99
C PHE A 6 9.91 30.03 -3.90
N LEU A 7 9.11 29.06 -3.43
CA LEU A 7 7.96 28.52 -4.16
C LEU A 7 6.69 28.86 -3.38
N PRO A 8 5.78 29.71 -3.88
CA PRO A 8 4.57 30.09 -3.15
C PRO A 8 3.69 28.91 -2.71
N ALA A 9 3.69 27.83 -3.50
CA ALA A 9 2.97 26.59 -3.18
C ALA A 9 3.45 25.92 -1.89
N ASP A 10 4.69 26.14 -1.48
CA ASP A 10 5.28 25.57 -0.26
C ASP A 10 4.83 26.32 1.01
N TYR A 11 4.15 27.48 0.88
CA TYR A 11 3.73 28.34 1.98
C TYR A 11 2.21 28.55 1.98
N CYS A 12 1.45 27.59 1.45
CA CYS A 12 0.00 27.67 1.35
C CYS A 12 -0.68 27.04 2.56
N TYR A 13 -1.75 27.66 3.06
CA TYR A 13 -2.63 27.04 4.05
C TYR A 13 -3.32 25.79 3.52
N ASN A 14 -3.73 25.80 2.25
CA ASN A 14 -4.58 24.77 1.67
C ASN A 14 -3.83 23.73 0.82
N ARG A 15 -2.49 23.76 0.80
CA ARG A 15 -1.69 22.85 -0.03
C ARG A 15 -0.33 22.55 0.56
N THR A 16 0.14 21.33 0.37
CA THR A 16 1.41 20.84 0.90
C THR A 16 2.13 19.90 -0.07
N ASN A 17 3.37 19.52 0.26
CA ASN A 17 4.14 18.50 -0.46
C ASN A 17 5.08 17.72 0.48
N GLU A 18 5.67 16.63 0.00
CA GLU A 18 6.60 15.77 0.77
C GLU A 18 7.93 16.45 1.14
N GLY A 19 8.28 17.54 0.47
CA GLY A 19 9.57 18.21 0.66
C GLY A 19 9.60 19.18 1.84
N ILE A 20 8.45 19.44 2.48
CA ILE A 20 8.33 20.43 3.55
C ILE A 20 7.75 19.82 4.83
N ASN A 21 8.17 20.36 5.98
CA ASN A 21 7.51 20.07 7.24
C ASN A 21 6.27 20.97 7.38
N PHE A 22 5.10 20.43 7.00
CA PHE A 22 3.88 21.23 6.91
C PHE A 22 3.52 21.93 8.23
N GLU A 23 3.69 21.29 9.39
CA GLU A 23 3.32 21.93 10.66
C GLU A 23 4.28 23.03 11.11
N LYS A 24 5.56 22.97 10.69
CA LYS A 24 6.62 23.86 11.21
C LYS A 24 6.95 25.05 10.31
N HIS A 25 6.55 25.03 9.04
CA HIS A 25 6.83 26.12 8.11
C HIS A 25 5.81 27.26 8.23
N SER A 26 6.15 28.46 7.77
CA SER A 26 5.22 29.59 7.73
C SER A 26 4.16 29.42 6.64
N HIS A 27 2.94 29.86 6.90
CA HIS A 27 1.82 29.78 5.98
C HIS A 27 1.38 31.20 5.65
N LEU A 28 1.40 31.56 4.37
CA LEU A 28 1.23 32.94 3.92
C LEU A 28 0.12 33.06 2.86
N PHE A 29 -0.17 31.98 2.15
CA PHE A 29 -1.03 32.02 0.96
C PHE A 29 -2.19 31.05 1.02
N GLU A 30 -3.22 31.33 0.22
CA GLU A 30 -4.19 30.34 -0.22
C GLU A 30 -4.08 30.21 -1.74
N ARG A 31 -4.01 28.98 -2.24
CA ARG A 31 -4.05 28.73 -3.68
C ARG A 31 -5.49 28.56 -4.14
N THR A 32 -5.92 29.39 -5.07
CA THR A 32 -7.23 29.30 -5.74
C THR A 32 -7.25 28.21 -6.82
N ASP A 33 -8.46 27.77 -7.21
CA ASP A 33 -8.67 26.77 -8.26
C ASP A 33 -8.08 27.20 -9.62
N ASP A 34 -8.14 28.50 -9.92
CA ASP A 34 -7.56 29.11 -11.13
C ASP A 34 -6.02 29.20 -11.08
N GLY A 35 -5.40 28.76 -9.99
CA GLY A 35 -3.94 28.70 -9.84
C GLY A 35 -3.29 29.98 -9.31
N TYR A 36 -4.08 30.99 -8.93
CA TYR A 36 -3.58 32.19 -8.26
C TYR A 36 -3.36 31.97 -6.77
N TYR A 37 -2.52 32.82 -6.16
CA TYR A 37 -2.23 32.81 -4.72
C TYR A 37 -2.76 34.08 -4.07
N LEU A 38 -3.68 33.92 -3.11
CA LEU A 38 -4.14 35.00 -2.25
C LEU A 38 -3.18 35.15 -1.08
N VAL A 39 -2.85 36.39 -0.72
CA VAL A 39 -1.98 36.68 0.44
C VAL A 39 -2.84 36.81 1.68
N LEU A 40 -2.71 35.85 2.60
CA LEU A 40 -3.43 35.82 3.87
C LEU A 40 -2.58 36.32 5.04
N GLY A 41 -1.28 36.04 4.98
CA GLY A 41 -0.33 36.35 6.05
C GLY A 41 -0.20 35.22 7.08
N GLU A 42 0.82 35.35 7.92
CA GLU A 42 1.11 34.36 8.96
C GLU A 42 0.06 34.42 10.08
N HIS A 43 -0.31 33.26 10.63
CA HIS A 43 -1.34 33.10 11.67
C HIS A 43 -2.75 33.58 11.28
N TYR A 44 -3.04 33.65 9.98
CA TYR A 44 -4.41 33.89 9.51
C TYR A 44 -5.32 32.75 10.01
N PRO A 45 -6.53 33.05 10.53
CA PRO A 45 -7.46 32.03 11.04
C PRO A 45 -8.14 31.27 9.90
N TYR A 46 -7.34 30.67 9.02
CA TYR A 46 -7.78 29.90 7.87
C TYR A 46 -8.65 28.73 8.32
N SER A 47 -9.68 28.42 7.53
CA SER A 47 -10.51 27.24 7.70
C SER A 47 -10.70 26.57 6.36
N GLY A 48 -10.40 25.28 6.27
CA GLY A 48 -10.55 24.55 5.03
C GLY A 48 -9.58 23.36 4.92
N PRO A 49 -9.82 22.49 3.92
CA PRO A 49 -8.99 21.32 3.68
C PRO A 49 -7.58 21.69 3.21
N VAL A 50 -6.63 20.82 3.55
CA VAL A 50 -5.25 20.86 3.06
C VAL A 50 -5.07 19.74 2.05
N TYR A 51 -4.71 20.10 0.83
CA TYR A 51 -4.53 19.15 -0.25
C TYR A 51 -3.08 18.78 -0.48
N TYR A 52 -2.87 17.54 -0.89
CA TYR A 52 -1.58 17.00 -1.28
C TYR A 52 -1.74 16.16 -2.55
N ARG A 53 -0.77 16.26 -3.46
CA ARG A 53 -0.71 15.43 -4.67
C ARG A 53 0.63 14.73 -4.74
N ARG A 54 0.65 13.40 -4.78
CA ARG A 54 1.90 12.65 -4.92
C ARG A 54 2.44 12.80 -6.33
N LYS A 55 3.76 12.66 -6.47
CA LYS A 55 4.41 12.70 -7.77
C LYS A 55 3.89 11.54 -8.64
N GLY A 56 3.26 11.86 -9.76
CA GLY A 56 2.67 10.88 -10.67
C GLY A 56 1.15 10.75 -10.55
N GLU A 57 0.54 11.33 -9.52
CA GLU A 57 -0.92 11.39 -9.39
C GLU A 57 -1.52 12.56 -10.18
N THR A 58 -2.78 12.39 -10.60
CA THR A 58 -3.56 13.42 -11.28
C THR A 58 -4.62 14.05 -10.38
N VAL A 59 -4.84 13.49 -9.18
CA VAL A 59 -5.91 13.86 -8.25
C VAL A 59 -5.31 14.38 -6.94
N ASP A 60 -5.97 15.34 -6.29
CA ASP A 60 -5.59 15.84 -4.97
C ASP A 60 -6.20 14.97 -3.87
N ASN A 61 -5.38 14.61 -2.88
CA ASN A 61 -5.77 13.92 -1.66
C ASN A 61 -5.88 14.92 -0.50
N VAL A 62 -6.79 14.70 0.44
CA VAL A 62 -6.89 15.52 1.66
C VAL A 62 -5.89 14.99 2.69
N ARG A 63 -4.96 15.85 3.11
CA ARG A 63 -3.97 15.55 4.16
C ARG A 63 -4.45 15.97 5.54
N GLY A 64 -5.23 17.05 5.61
CA GLY A 64 -5.68 17.60 6.87
C GLY A 64 -6.72 18.67 6.69
N VAL A 65 -7.12 19.30 7.79
CA VAL A 65 -8.08 20.40 7.80
C VAL A 65 -7.59 21.47 8.76
N TRP A 66 -7.72 22.73 8.34
CA TRP A 66 -7.66 23.87 9.24
C TRP A 66 -9.04 24.18 9.76
N ASN A 67 -9.13 24.42 11.07
CA ASN A 67 -10.31 24.92 11.74
C ASN A 67 -9.92 26.17 12.53
N ASN A 68 -10.26 27.35 11.99
CA ASN A 68 -10.00 28.64 12.62
C ASN A 68 -8.54 28.83 13.06
N GLY A 69 -7.59 28.50 12.17
CA GLY A 69 -6.15 28.62 12.43
C GLY A 69 -5.55 27.46 13.25
N ILE A 70 -6.32 26.40 13.53
CA ILE A 70 -5.82 25.16 14.16
C ILE A 70 -5.78 24.07 13.10
N TYR A 71 -4.61 23.49 12.85
CA TYR A 71 -4.45 22.38 11.91
C TYR A 71 -4.64 21.04 12.59
N GLU A 72 -5.43 20.17 11.96
CA GLU A 72 -5.60 18.78 12.34
C GLU A 72 -5.25 17.90 11.12
N GLU A 73 -4.21 17.07 11.25
CA GLU A 73 -3.90 16.07 10.23
C GLU A 73 -4.99 15.00 10.23
N VAL A 74 -5.60 14.77 9.07
CA VAL A 74 -6.58 13.69 8.91
C VAL A 74 -5.75 12.43 8.72
N ALA A 75 -5.83 11.49 9.67
CA ALA A 75 -5.19 10.19 9.53
C ALA A 75 -5.66 9.55 8.21
N GLU A 76 -4.75 9.34 7.26
CA GLU A 76 -4.99 8.57 6.03
C GLU A 76 -5.44 7.15 6.43
N VAL A 77 -6.75 6.90 6.53
CA VAL A 77 -7.28 5.52 6.66
C VAL A 77 -7.67 4.96 5.29
N VAL A 78 -7.74 5.79 4.24
CA VAL A 78 -8.37 5.40 2.97
C VAL A 78 -7.37 5.09 1.83
N ASP A 79 -6.06 5.30 1.98
CA ASP A 79 -5.13 4.95 0.89
C ASP A 79 -3.86 4.17 1.27
N THR A 80 -3.56 4.00 2.57
CA THR A 80 -2.39 3.19 2.97
C THR A 80 -2.56 1.72 2.59
N ILE A 81 -3.77 1.16 2.77
CA ILE A 81 -4.07 -0.22 2.39
C ILE A 81 -4.02 -0.40 0.87
N ASN A 82 -4.60 0.53 0.11
CA ASN A 82 -4.58 0.50 -1.36
C ASN A 82 -3.16 0.63 -1.92
N GLN A 83 -2.35 1.53 -1.37
CA GLN A 83 -0.94 1.66 -1.74
C GLN A 83 -0.16 0.40 -1.41
N ARG A 84 -0.32 -0.16 -0.20
CA ARG A 84 0.32 -1.43 0.18
C ARG A 84 -0.13 -2.58 -0.74
N LEU A 85 -1.40 -2.60 -1.14
CA LEU A 85 -1.97 -3.59 -2.05
C LEU A 85 -1.38 -3.47 -3.46
N ASN A 86 -1.31 -2.25 -4.01
CA ASN A 86 -0.72 -2.00 -5.32
C ASN A 86 0.78 -2.31 -5.33
N ASN A 87 1.53 -1.88 -4.31
CA ASN A 87 2.96 -2.17 -4.17
C ASN A 87 3.21 -3.67 -4.10
N LEU A 88 2.43 -4.40 -3.30
CA LEU A 88 2.53 -5.86 -3.22
C LEU A 88 2.20 -6.52 -4.56
N PHE A 89 1.11 -6.10 -5.21
CA PHE A 89 0.70 -6.63 -6.51
C PHE A 89 1.81 -6.46 -7.55
N ASP A 90 2.35 -5.25 -7.70
CA ASP A 90 3.40 -4.96 -8.67
C ASP A 90 4.67 -5.76 -8.37
N ALA A 91 5.06 -5.86 -7.10
CA ALA A 91 6.25 -6.60 -6.69
C ALA A 91 6.11 -8.10 -7.00
N VAL A 92 5.00 -8.72 -6.57
CA VAL A 92 4.73 -10.15 -6.82
C VAL A 92 4.61 -10.44 -8.32
N LYS A 93 3.92 -9.58 -9.08
CA LYS A 93 3.75 -9.75 -10.53
C LYS A 93 5.07 -9.61 -11.29
N ASN A 94 5.94 -8.68 -10.89
CA ASN A 94 7.24 -8.49 -11.52
C ASN A 94 8.18 -9.68 -11.28
N ASP A 95 8.07 -10.32 -10.13
CA ASP A 95 8.94 -11.41 -9.72
C ASP A 95 8.46 -12.78 -10.22
N LEU A 96 7.13 -12.96 -10.35
CA LEU A 96 6.49 -14.19 -10.80
C LEU A 96 5.90 -14.06 -12.20
N LYS A 97 6.74 -13.72 -13.19
CA LYS A 97 6.32 -13.43 -14.58
C LYS A 97 5.60 -14.59 -15.27
N GLU A 98 5.82 -15.82 -14.82
CA GLU A 98 5.23 -17.04 -15.39
C GLU A 98 3.85 -17.37 -14.78
N PHE A 99 3.44 -16.66 -13.73
CA PHE A 99 2.21 -16.93 -12.98
C PHE A 99 1.17 -15.83 -13.22
N SER A 100 -0.10 -16.21 -13.10
CA SER A 100 -1.19 -15.25 -13.18
C SER A 100 -1.39 -14.61 -11.81
N VAL A 101 -1.21 -13.29 -11.73
CA VAL A 101 -1.37 -12.52 -10.49
C VAL A 101 -2.52 -11.54 -10.66
N HIS A 102 -3.48 -11.55 -9.72
CA HIS A 102 -4.67 -10.68 -9.78
C HIS A 102 -5.01 -10.10 -8.40
N VAL A 103 -5.63 -8.92 -8.41
CA VAL A 103 -6.15 -8.27 -7.19
C VAL A 103 -7.64 -8.54 -7.06
N SER A 104 -8.05 -9.11 -5.93
CA SER A 104 -9.45 -9.23 -5.52
C SER A 104 -9.81 -8.02 -4.67
N LYS A 105 -10.56 -7.08 -5.26
CA LYS A 105 -10.94 -5.81 -4.62
C LYS A 105 -11.89 -5.98 -3.44
N ASP A 106 -12.69 -7.04 -3.43
CA ASP A 106 -13.67 -7.27 -2.37
C ASP A 106 -13.02 -7.55 -0.99
N ASN A 107 -11.77 -8.02 -0.98
CA ASN A 107 -11.08 -8.46 0.23
C ASN A 107 -9.64 -7.93 0.38
N ASN A 108 -9.20 -6.98 -0.46
CA ASN A 108 -7.81 -6.48 -0.49
C ASN A 108 -6.78 -7.62 -0.57
N VAL A 109 -6.99 -8.56 -1.50
CA VAL A 109 -6.14 -9.76 -1.65
C VAL A 109 -5.40 -9.75 -2.98
N VAL A 110 -4.10 -9.98 -2.94
CA VAL A 110 -3.31 -10.40 -4.11
C VAL A 110 -3.37 -11.92 -4.22
N LYS A 111 -3.90 -12.44 -5.32
CA LYS A 111 -3.98 -13.88 -5.60
C LYS A 111 -2.93 -14.26 -6.62
N VAL A 112 -2.24 -15.37 -6.36
CA VAL A 112 -1.26 -15.98 -7.27
C VAL A 112 -1.83 -17.31 -7.74
N GLN A 113 -1.92 -17.48 -9.06
CA GLN A 113 -2.50 -18.65 -9.70
C GLN A 113 -1.52 -19.27 -10.71
N GLY A 114 -1.49 -20.60 -10.76
CA GLY A 114 -0.83 -21.38 -11.80
C GLY A 114 -1.87 -22.13 -12.59
N GLN A 115 -1.97 -21.87 -13.90
CA GLN A 115 -3.08 -22.37 -14.73
C GLN A 115 -4.43 -21.97 -14.13
N GLU A 116 -5.27 -22.92 -13.71
CA GLU A 116 -6.57 -22.67 -13.07
C GLU A 116 -6.55 -22.85 -11.53
N LEU A 117 -5.39 -23.21 -10.95
CA LEU A 117 -5.27 -23.49 -9.51
C LEU A 117 -4.80 -22.26 -8.74
N LEU A 118 -5.45 -21.98 -7.60
CA LEU A 118 -4.95 -21.00 -6.63
C LEU A 118 -3.71 -21.56 -5.92
N ILE A 119 -2.57 -20.87 -6.04
CA ILE A 119 -1.33 -21.22 -5.34
C ILE A 119 -1.31 -20.59 -3.95
N CYS A 120 -1.70 -19.32 -3.83
CA CYS A 120 -1.87 -18.65 -2.54
C CYS A 120 -2.64 -17.34 -2.68
N GLY A 121 -3.16 -16.84 -1.56
CA GLY A 121 -3.68 -15.49 -1.44
C GLY A 121 -2.91 -14.71 -0.36
N ILE A 122 -2.73 -13.42 -0.59
CA ILE A 122 -2.08 -12.50 0.35
C ILE A 122 -3.05 -11.36 0.64
N SER A 123 -3.68 -11.36 1.81
CA SER A 123 -4.51 -10.25 2.29
C SER A 123 -3.64 -9.16 2.89
N VAL A 124 -3.95 -7.91 2.56
CA VAL A 124 -3.23 -6.73 3.04
C VAL A 124 -4.00 -6.06 4.17
N ASP A 125 -3.33 -5.87 5.30
CA ASP A 125 -3.82 -5.11 6.46
C ASP A 125 -2.96 -3.84 6.65
N GLU A 126 -3.35 -2.95 7.55
CA GLU A 126 -2.69 -1.68 7.86
C GLU A 126 -1.20 -1.83 8.21
N LYS A 127 -0.86 -2.93 8.89
CA LYS A 127 0.50 -3.17 9.42
C LYS A 127 1.14 -4.45 8.90
N VAL A 128 0.35 -5.48 8.61
CA VAL A 128 0.86 -6.80 8.26
C VAL A 128 0.28 -7.29 6.94
N TYR A 129 0.95 -8.27 6.36
CA TYR A 129 0.45 -9.09 5.28
C TYR A 129 0.08 -10.45 5.84
N LYS A 130 -1.05 -11.00 5.41
CA LYS A 130 -1.46 -12.36 5.78
C LYS A 130 -1.48 -13.20 4.53
N ILE A 131 -0.59 -14.19 4.47
CA ILE A 131 -0.58 -15.18 3.41
C ILE A 131 -1.40 -16.39 3.83
N PHE A 132 -2.19 -16.94 2.90
CA PHE A 132 -3.07 -18.07 3.16
C PHE A 132 -3.14 -19.03 1.97
N TYR A 133 -3.43 -20.29 2.28
CA TYR A 133 -3.49 -21.38 1.30
C TYR A 133 -4.53 -22.46 1.67
N GLU A 134 -4.99 -23.19 0.64
CA GLU A 134 -6.06 -24.18 0.74
C GLU A 134 -5.62 -25.50 1.38
N THR A 135 -4.31 -25.82 1.43
CA THR A 135 -3.83 -27.11 2.00
C THR A 135 -2.80 -26.95 3.12
N THR A 136 -2.82 -27.88 4.07
CA THR A 136 -2.02 -27.81 5.32
C THR A 136 -0.56 -28.27 5.17
N GLU A 137 -0.18 -28.88 4.04
CA GLU A 137 1.16 -29.47 3.86
C GLU A 137 2.29 -28.44 3.98
N TRP A 138 2.02 -27.20 3.57
CA TRP A 138 2.98 -26.10 3.68
C TRP A 138 3.26 -25.66 5.12
N SER A 139 2.28 -25.80 6.02
CA SER A 139 2.42 -25.35 7.42
C SER A 139 3.60 -26.02 8.13
N HIS A 140 4.02 -27.21 7.67
CA HIS A 140 5.17 -27.95 8.20
C HIS A 140 6.51 -27.58 7.54
N LYS A 141 6.52 -26.68 6.57
CA LYS A 141 7.71 -26.27 5.79
C LYS A 141 8.19 -24.87 6.12
N THR A 142 7.30 -24.05 6.66
CA THR A 142 7.62 -22.68 7.04
C THR A 142 8.07 -22.61 8.50
N SER A 143 8.88 -21.59 8.80
CA SER A 143 9.32 -21.26 10.16
C SER A 143 8.43 -20.24 10.84
N TYR A 144 7.46 -19.66 10.11
CA TYR A 144 6.49 -18.73 10.67
C TYR A 144 5.47 -19.46 11.54
N TYR A 145 4.95 -18.76 12.55
CA TYR A 145 3.83 -19.28 13.32
C TYR A 145 2.58 -19.28 12.45
N CYS A 146 1.99 -20.45 12.25
CA CYS A 146 0.84 -20.62 11.41
C CYS A 146 -0.42 -20.90 12.24
N ASP A 147 -1.55 -20.38 11.78
CA ASP A 147 -2.88 -20.55 12.36
C ASP A 147 -3.85 -21.08 11.29
N SER A 148 -5.05 -21.48 11.71
CA SER A 148 -6.07 -22.06 10.83
C SER A 148 -7.43 -21.37 11.00
N ALA A 149 -8.09 -21.09 9.88
CA ALA A 149 -9.45 -20.60 9.86
C ALA A 149 -10.44 -21.76 10.07
N LYS A 150 -11.71 -21.41 10.36
CA LYS A 150 -12.78 -22.39 10.63
C LYS A 150 -13.06 -23.34 9.47
N ASP A 151 -12.74 -22.93 8.25
CA ASP A 151 -12.89 -23.71 7.02
C ASP A 151 -11.67 -24.63 6.74
N GLY A 152 -10.66 -24.62 7.61
CA GLY A 152 -9.44 -25.40 7.44
C GLY A 152 -8.34 -24.69 6.65
N THR A 153 -8.59 -23.47 6.14
CA THR A 153 -7.57 -22.65 5.46
C THR A 153 -6.48 -22.26 6.46
N TRP A 154 -5.22 -22.54 6.12
CA TRP A 154 -4.09 -22.11 6.96
C TRP A 154 -3.55 -20.75 6.52
N PHE A 155 -3.05 -19.99 7.49
CA PHE A 155 -2.47 -18.68 7.25
C PHE A 155 -1.38 -18.32 8.26
N TYR A 156 -0.55 -17.35 7.91
CA TYR A 156 0.42 -16.72 8.79
C TYR A 156 0.68 -15.28 8.36
N TYR A 157 1.35 -14.53 9.24
CA TYR A 157 1.59 -13.11 9.08
C TYR A 157 3.04 -12.83 8.69
N LEU A 158 3.21 -11.80 7.87
CA LEU A 158 4.46 -11.27 7.36
C LEU A 158 4.45 -9.76 7.56
N GLU A 159 5.60 -9.16 7.85
CA GLU A 159 5.69 -7.73 8.16
C GLU A 159 6.06 -6.91 6.92
N THR A 160 6.76 -7.52 5.96
CA THR A 160 7.33 -6.83 4.80
C THR A 160 6.92 -7.45 3.45
N ILE A 161 7.01 -6.65 2.39
CA ILE A 161 6.78 -7.12 1.01
C ILE A 161 7.87 -8.14 0.60
N ASP A 162 9.12 -7.93 1.02
CA ASP A 162 10.23 -8.85 0.68
C ASP A 162 10.02 -10.24 1.29
N GLU A 163 9.51 -10.31 2.52
CA GLU A 163 9.08 -11.58 3.11
C GLU A 163 7.94 -12.21 2.31
N CYS A 164 6.95 -11.42 1.87
CA CYS A 164 5.86 -11.93 1.03
C CYS A 164 6.40 -12.56 -0.26
N ILE A 165 7.28 -11.85 -0.96
CA ILE A 165 7.90 -12.34 -2.20
C ILE A 165 8.67 -13.63 -1.94
N GLY A 166 9.51 -13.63 -0.90
CA GLY A 166 10.29 -14.80 -0.50
C GLY A 166 9.38 -16.00 -0.24
N GLU A 167 8.33 -15.82 0.55
CA GLU A 167 7.38 -16.90 0.84
C GLU A 167 6.67 -17.42 -0.39
N VAL A 168 6.15 -16.53 -1.24
CA VAL A 168 5.43 -16.93 -2.46
C VAL A 168 6.35 -17.73 -3.39
N HIS A 169 7.63 -17.37 -3.50
CA HIS A 169 8.60 -18.19 -4.24
C HIS A 169 8.73 -19.60 -3.67
N ARG A 170 8.89 -19.70 -2.35
CA ARG A 170 9.02 -21.02 -1.72
C ARG A 170 7.74 -21.85 -1.92
N PHE A 171 6.57 -21.23 -1.89
CA PHE A 171 5.28 -21.85 -2.21
C PHE A 171 5.21 -22.37 -3.65
N VAL A 172 5.49 -21.50 -4.62
CA VAL A 172 5.46 -21.82 -6.04
C VAL A 172 6.39 -23.01 -6.34
N MET A 173 7.60 -22.99 -5.78
CA MET A 173 8.56 -24.08 -5.94
C MET A 173 8.08 -25.39 -5.30
N PHE A 174 7.43 -25.32 -4.15
CA PHE A 174 6.87 -26.48 -3.48
C PHE A 174 5.73 -27.12 -4.29
N GLU A 175 4.80 -26.31 -4.81
CA GLU A 175 3.70 -26.81 -5.64
C GLU A 175 4.20 -27.38 -6.97
N ALA A 176 5.20 -26.74 -7.60
CA ALA A 176 5.84 -27.27 -8.80
C ALA A 176 6.50 -28.65 -8.55
N GLN A 177 7.20 -28.82 -7.42
CA GLN A 177 7.79 -30.11 -7.03
C GLN A 177 6.72 -31.17 -6.76
N LYS A 178 5.62 -30.81 -6.10
CA LYS A 178 4.49 -31.71 -5.83
C LYS A 178 3.81 -32.16 -7.12
N ALA A 179 3.58 -31.25 -8.06
CA ALA A 179 3.02 -31.58 -9.37
C ALA A 179 3.92 -32.56 -10.15
N ASN A 180 5.22 -32.31 -10.20
CA ASN A 180 6.20 -33.19 -10.84
C ASN A 180 6.26 -34.57 -10.17
N LYS A 181 6.18 -34.64 -8.84
CA LYS A 181 6.15 -35.90 -8.09
C LYS A 181 4.84 -36.69 -8.31
N LYS A 182 3.70 -36.02 -8.48
CA LYS A 182 2.43 -36.67 -8.86
C LYS A 182 2.48 -37.25 -10.28
N LEU A 183 3.17 -36.58 -11.20
CA LEU A 183 3.40 -37.08 -12.56
C LEU A 183 4.34 -38.29 -12.59
N SER A 184 5.39 -38.32 -11.76
CA SER A 184 6.37 -39.42 -11.72
C SER A 184 5.89 -40.68 -10.98
N VAL A 185 4.90 -40.57 -10.10
CA VAL A 185 4.31 -41.71 -9.36
C VAL A 185 3.22 -42.44 -10.17
N LYS A 186 2.83 -41.93 -11.35
CA LYS A 186 2.01 -42.68 -12.31
C LYS A 186 2.91 -43.66 -13.11
N VAL A 187 3.26 -44.79 -12.50
CA VAL A 187 3.82 -45.99 -13.16
C VAL A 187 2.98 -47.19 -12.78
#